data_AF-A0A6J6AQU5-F1
#
_entry.id   AF-A0A6J6AQU5-F1
#
_cell.length_a   1.000
_cell.length_b   1.000
_cell.length_c   1.000
_cell.angle_alpha   90.00
_cell.angle_beta   90.00
_cell.angle_gamma   90.00
#
_symmetry.space_group_name_H-M   'P 1'
#
loop_
_entity.id
_entity.type
_entity.pdbx_description
1 polymer ?
#
loop_
_entity_poly.entity_id
_entity_poly.type
_entity_poly.pdbx_seq_one_letter_code
_entity_poly.pdbx_strand_id
1 'polypeptide(L)'
;MSEFTIDADAAADIAKFEVQLARYLEGDLADDVFRVFRLNNGIYGQRQGGHNQMIRIKAPYGTITAAQLDRMGDLAVEYSRGWGHLTTRQAIQFHYVQLERVPDLLRDIAMVGLTSREACGDTVRNVQGCHLAGACPSEILDITPWAEATFKHFLRNPLGQRLPRKFKINFSGCATDCGQAMFNDVGIIAVTRKTDAGELEAGFRVFIAGGLGANPHAALALEPFTAKEDLLPTIESVLRVFEQTGNRDNKLRARMKWVVDNLGFEEVQRRVLTIRKFLLGSSTWPGGIPMEVLEAGDAPAGRADLVDATAMGQGTPVVLRRPGAFERWEDSNVIRGAAKGTVSAIAHARLGDVTAEQFRGLAAIVREFGIDVRVTNRQNFALRNLSEEQIRLVFDRLTALDMASPSAELVSDVVACPGADTCNLAVTQSRGLADAIEKELHAEGLAEVGGLRINISGCPNSCGQHHVADIGFHGAERRAHGKSAPGYTMLLGGFVGEERVEFGERATRLPAKAAPQAVVQVVRQFNDERLAGESFRGWIDRSGGIATLGAELKKLDHFPTPEEGPDFYVDYDETGPYAAEVGESECAV
;
A
#
# COMPACT_ATOMS: atom_id res chain seq x y z
N MET A 1 28.71 -17.91 9.63
CA MET A 1 28.27 -17.31 8.35
C MET A 1 27.98 -18.47 7.41
N SER A 2 26.72 -18.91 7.30
CA SER A 2 26.37 -19.84 6.21
C SER A 2 26.57 -19.07 4.91
N GLU A 3 27.31 -19.63 3.95
CA GLU A 3 27.34 -19.11 2.59
C GLU A 3 25.90 -19.05 2.08
N PHE A 4 25.37 -17.85 1.93
CA PHE A 4 24.06 -17.67 1.33
C PHE A 4 24.20 -17.96 -0.16
N THR A 5 23.80 -19.15 -0.58
CA THR A 5 23.76 -19.50 -2.00
C THR A 5 22.59 -18.78 -2.66
N ILE A 6 22.86 -17.95 -3.67
CA ILE A 6 21.82 -17.31 -4.46
C ILE A 6 21.04 -18.40 -5.20
N ASP A 7 19.71 -18.32 -5.11
CA ASP A 7 18.78 -19.20 -5.84
C ASP A 7 19.06 -19.19 -7.35
N ALA A 8 18.92 -20.35 -8.01
CA ALA A 8 19.29 -20.51 -9.42
C ALA A 8 18.47 -19.60 -10.35
N ASP A 9 17.18 -19.41 -10.08
CA ASP A 9 16.34 -18.52 -10.89
C ASP A 9 16.72 -17.06 -10.67
N ALA A 10 17.05 -16.66 -9.43
CA ALA A 10 17.57 -15.33 -9.15
C ALA A 10 18.91 -15.07 -9.85
N ALA A 11 19.83 -16.03 -9.82
CA ALA A 11 21.10 -15.95 -10.55
C ALA A 11 20.88 -15.80 -12.07
N ALA A 12 19.91 -16.54 -12.63
CA ALA A 12 19.56 -16.44 -14.04
C ALA A 12 18.93 -15.08 -14.40
N ASP A 13 18.04 -14.55 -13.57
CA ASP A 13 17.47 -13.20 -13.73
C ASP A 13 18.57 -12.13 -13.74
N ILE A 14 19.53 -12.21 -12.80
CA ILE A 14 20.68 -11.29 -12.68
C ILE A 14 21.57 -11.37 -13.91
N ALA A 15 22.01 -12.57 -14.31
CA ALA A 15 22.87 -12.76 -15.48
C ALA A 15 22.20 -12.22 -16.75
N LYS A 16 20.89 -12.46 -16.91
CA LYS A 16 20.12 -11.90 -18.02
C LYS A 16 20.08 -10.37 -17.96
N PHE A 17 19.92 -9.79 -16.78
CA PHE A 17 19.91 -8.34 -16.59
C PHE A 17 21.25 -7.71 -16.99
N GLU A 18 22.37 -8.30 -16.59
CA GLU A 18 23.71 -7.83 -16.96
C GLU A 18 23.93 -7.80 -18.47
N VAL A 19 23.52 -8.87 -19.17
CA VAL A 19 23.62 -8.93 -20.64
C VAL A 19 22.78 -7.84 -21.31
N GLN A 20 21.53 -7.62 -20.86
CA GLN A 20 20.70 -6.58 -21.45
C GLN A 20 21.18 -5.16 -21.10
N LEU A 21 21.72 -4.98 -19.89
CA LEU A 21 22.30 -3.71 -19.46
C LEU A 21 23.54 -3.36 -20.29
N ALA A 22 24.47 -4.30 -20.49
CA ALA A 22 25.65 -4.08 -21.32
C ALA A 22 25.28 -3.64 -22.73
N ARG A 23 24.34 -4.36 -23.36
CA ARG A 23 23.81 -4.00 -24.69
C ARG A 23 23.15 -2.62 -24.71
N TYR A 24 22.43 -2.25 -23.66
CA TYR A 24 21.83 -0.91 -23.57
C TYR A 24 22.90 0.18 -23.47
N LEU A 25 23.91 0.00 -22.63
CA LEU A 25 25.01 0.96 -22.46
C LEU A 25 25.89 1.09 -23.72
N GLU A 26 26.00 0.01 -24.50
CA GLU A 26 26.69 0.01 -25.81
C GLU A 26 25.86 0.64 -26.94
N GLY A 27 24.56 0.89 -26.72
CA GLY A 27 23.63 1.41 -27.73
C GLY A 27 22.99 0.35 -28.63
N ASP A 28 23.21 -0.93 -28.35
CA ASP A 28 22.70 -2.10 -29.09
C ASP A 28 21.25 -2.47 -28.72
N LEU A 29 20.67 -1.82 -27.72
CA LEU A 29 19.29 -2.03 -27.27
C LEU A 29 18.54 -0.71 -27.21
N ALA A 30 17.42 -0.61 -27.93
CA ALA A 30 16.57 0.57 -27.92
C ALA A 30 16.00 0.84 -26.51
N ASP A 31 15.85 2.12 -26.17
CA ASP A 31 15.42 2.54 -24.83
C ASP A 31 14.04 2.00 -24.45
N ASP A 32 13.10 1.95 -25.38
CA ASP A 32 11.76 1.42 -25.13
C ASP A 32 11.77 -0.08 -24.80
N VAL A 33 12.62 -0.86 -25.47
CA VAL A 33 12.83 -2.28 -25.23
C VAL A 33 13.49 -2.48 -23.87
N PHE A 34 14.57 -1.74 -23.58
CA PHE A 34 15.25 -1.83 -22.29
C PHE A 34 14.34 -1.42 -21.14
N ARG A 35 13.56 -0.34 -21.32
CA ARG A 35 12.55 0.13 -20.36
C ARG A 35 11.57 -0.98 -20.01
N VAL A 36 10.94 -1.64 -20.98
CA VAL A 36 10.02 -2.75 -20.71
C VAL A 36 10.71 -3.88 -19.96
N PHE A 37 11.94 -4.21 -20.35
CA PHE A 37 12.74 -5.25 -19.69
C PHE A 37 13.06 -4.91 -18.23
N ARG A 38 13.60 -3.71 -17.93
CA ARG A 38 13.96 -3.31 -16.56
C ARG A 38 12.74 -3.11 -15.67
N LEU A 39 11.61 -2.66 -16.23
CA LEU A 39 10.35 -2.57 -15.49
C LEU A 39 9.89 -3.95 -15.00
N ASN A 40 10.03 -4.99 -15.82
CA ASN A 40 9.73 -6.37 -15.40
C ASN A 40 10.70 -6.90 -14.32
N ASN A 41 11.84 -6.23 -14.12
CA ASN A 41 12.81 -6.49 -13.06
C ASN A 41 12.67 -5.54 -11.86
N GLY A 42 11.58 -4.76 -11.80
CA GLY A 42 11.29 -3.90 -10.64
C GLY A 42 11.99 -2.54 -10.65
N ILE A 43 12.53 -2.11 -11.80
CA ILE A 43 13.44 -0.97 -11.92
C ILE A 43 12.79 0.14 -12.76
N TYR A 44 12.57 1.29 -12.13
CA TYR A 44 11.97 2.48 -12.74
C TYR A 44 13.02 3.58 -12.92
N GLY A 45 12.92 4.33 -14.01
CA GLY A 45 13.62 5.60 -14.14
C GLY A 45 13.01 6.63 -13.18
N GLN A 46 13.80 7.65 -12.82
CA GLN A 46 13.37 8.72 -11.92
C GLN A 46 13.26 10.07 -12.63
N ARG A 47 12.57 11.00 -11.97
CA ARG A 47 12.38 12.39 -12.42
C ARG A 47 13.70 13.12 -12.67
N GLN A 48 14.71 12.83 -11.87
CA GLN A 48 16.04 13.39 -12.00
C GLN A 48 16.73 13.02 -13.33
N GLY A 49 16.22 12.00 -14.02
CA GLY A 49 16.77 11.53 -15.28
C GLY A 49 18.15 10.87 -15.13
N GLY A 50 18.81 10.69 -16.27
CA GLY A 50 20.09 10.01 -16.35
C GLY A 50 19.99 8.56 -15.88
N HIS A 51 21.00 8.11 -15.14
CA HIS A 51 21.10 6.72 -14.69
C HIS A 51 20.47 6.47 -13.32
N ASN A 52 19.76 7.46 -12.74
CA ASN A 52 19.09 7.32 -11.45
C ASN A 52 17.85 6.42 -11.56
N GLN A 53 17.88 5.29 -10.85
CA GLN A 53 16.80 4.32 -10.82
C GLN A 53 16.17 4.21 -9.43
N MET A 54 14.87 3.97 -9.42
CA MET A 54 14.15 3.41 -8.29
C MET A 54 14.08 1.90 -8.43
N ILE A 55 14.47 1.18 -7.38
CA ILE A 55 14.37 -0.27 -7.29
C ILE A 55 13.30 -0.63 -6.28
N ARG A 56 12.29 -1.40 -6.70
CA ARG A 56 11.25 -1.91 -5.80
C ARG A 56 11.48 -3.37 -5.49
N ILE A 57 11.58 -3.69 -4.21
CA ILE A 57 11.73 -5.06 -3.70
C ILE A 57 10.36 -5.58 -3.25
N LYS A 58 9.98 -6.79 -3.69
CA LYS A 58 8.75 -7.46 -3.24
C LYS A 58 8.96 -7.99 -1.82
N ALA A 59 7.98 -7.74 -0.96
CA ALA A 59 7.82 -8.39 0.33
C ALA A 59 6.39 -8.95 0.36
N PRO A 60 6.18 -10.22 -0.02
CA PRO A 60 4.84 -10.78 -0.11
C PRO A 60 4.14 -10.63 1.24
N TYR A 61 2.89 -10.16 1.23
CA TYR A 61 2.07 -9.81 2.41
C TYR A 61 2.80 -8.97 3.47
N GLY A 62 3.84 -8.24 3.04
CA GLY A 62 4.68 -7.38 3.85
C GLY A 62 5.71 -8.07 4.72
N THR A 63 5.85 -9.39 4.71
CA THR A 63 6.78 -10.08 5.62
C THR A 63 8.25 -9.74 5.32
N ILE A 64 9.03 -9.53 6.37
CA ILE A 64 10.48 -9.31 6.28
C ILE A 64 11.17 -10.04 7.44
N THR A 65 12.30 -10.71 7.16
CA THR A 65 13.13 -11.32 8.20
C THR A 65 14.18 -10.35 8.76
N ALA A 66 14.76 -10.64 9.93
CA ALA A 66 15.84 -9.80 10.47
C ALA A 66 17.06 -9.68 9.53
N ALA A 67 17.43 -10.77 8.85
CA ALA A 67 18.53 -10.76 7.89
C ALA A 67 18.22 -9.87 6.66
N GLN A 68 16.96 -9.86 6.23
CA GLN A 68 16.49 -8.98 5.17
C GLN A 68 16.49 -7.51 5.59
N LEU A 69 16.11 -7.21 6.84
CA LEU A 69 16.21 -5.86 7.40
C LEU A 69 17.67 -5.38 7.46
N ASP A 70 18.60 -6.18 7.97
CA ASP A 70 20.03 -5.83 7.97
C ASP A 70 20.51 -5.51 6.55
N ARG A 71 20.16 -6.39 5.59
CA ARG A 71 20.50 -6.18 4.18
C ARG A 71 19.91 -4.88 3.64
N MET A 72 18.65 -4.57 3.94
CA MET A 72 18.03 -3.29 3.55
C MET A 72 18.79 -2.08 4.12
N GLY A 73 19.32 -2.19 5.34
CA GLY A 73 20.20 -1.17 5.92
C GLY A 73 21.50 -0.98 5.14
N ASP A 74 22.10 -2.07 4.67
CA ASP A 74 23.29 -2.02 3.81
C ASP A 74 22.97 -1.40 2.44
N LEU A 75 21.85 -1.79 1.83
CA LEU A 75 21.41 -1.25 0.55
C LEU A 75 21.15 0.26 0.60
N ALA A 76 20.57 0.72 1.70
CA ALA A 76 20.29 2.13 1.94
C ALA A 76 21.56 3.00 1.88
N VAL A 77 22.66 2.49 2.44
CA VAL A 77 23.96 3.19 2.49
C VAL A 77 24.75 3.03 1.20
N GLU A 78 24.83 1.81 0.68
CA GLU A 78 25.73 1.48 -0.44
C GLU A 78 25.20 1.98 -1.79
N TYR A 79 23.90 1.86 -2.04
CA TYR A 79 23.33 2.13 -3.37
C TYR A 79 22.35 3.30 -3.40
N SER A 80 21.89 3.77 -2.24
CA SER A 80 20.83 4.78 -2.14
C SER A 80 21.31 6.00 -1.35
N ARG A 81 20.36 6.81 -0.88
CA ARG A 81 20.60 8.08 -0.17
C ARG A 81 20.52 7.95 1.35
N GLY A 82 20.84 6.79 1.90
CA GLY A 82 20.87 6.50 3.34
C GLY A 82 19.56 5.96 3.93
N TRP A 83 18.50 5.80 3.13
CA TRP A 83 17.20 5.31 3.59
C TRP A 83 16.40 4.60 2.48
N GLY A 84 15.41 3.79 2.87
CA GLY A 84 14.45 3.12 1.99
C GLY A 84 13.00 3.53 2.29
N HIS A 85 12.11 3.42 1.30
CA HIS A 85 10.72 3.87 1.39
C HIS A 85 9.73 2.69 1.44
N LEU A 86 8.89 2.65 2.47
CA LEU A 86 7.76 1.74 2.61
C LEU A 86 6.59 2.19 1.73
N THR A 87 5.97 1.24 1.05
CA THR A 87 4.92 1.54 0.07
C THR A 87 3.55 1.09 0.55
N THR A 88 2.50 1.74 0.02
CA THR A 88 1.10 1.32 0.20
C THR A 88 0.78 -0.08 -0.37
N ARG A 89 1.78 -0.75 -0.97
CA ARG A 89 1.72 -2.14 -1.44
C ARG A 89 2.60 -3.12 -0.67
N GLN A 90 3.02 -2.74 0.54
CA GLN A 90 3.84 -3.58 1.42
C GLN A 90 5.15 -4.04 0.76
N ALA A 91 5.70 -3.18 -0.08
CA ALA A 91 7.01 -3.33 -0.72
C ALA A 91 7.93 -2.20 -0.25
N ILE A 92 9.24 -2.35 -0.51
CA ILE A 92 10.26 -1.36 -0.15
C ILE A 92 10.88 -0.79 -1.43
N GLN A 93 11.14 0.51 -1.48
CA GLN A 93 11.81 1.17 -2.59
C GLN A 93 13.12 1.83 -2.17
N PHE A 94 14.16 1.61 -2.95
CA PHE A 94 15.41 2.37 -2.88
C PHE A 94 15.49 3.29 -4.10
N HIS A 95 15.87 4.53 -3.89
CA HIS A 95 15.94 5.56 -4.93
C HIS A 95 17.39 6.01 -5.14
N TYR A 96 17.66 6.68 -6.26
CA TYR A 96 18.98 7.18 -6.65
C TYR A 96 20.03 6.08 -6.91
N VAL A 97 19.56 4.85 -7.14
CA VAL A 97 20.43 3.72 -7.47
C VAL A 97 20.96 3.94 -8.88
N GLN A 98 22.28 3.96 -9.05
CA GLN A 98 22.89 4.08 -10.37
C GLN A 98 22.64 2.83 -11.20
N LEU A 99 22.24 3.01 -12.46
CA LEU A 99 21.84 1.93 -13.37
C LEU A 99 22.91 0.83 -13.47
N GLU A 100 24.18 1.21 -13.51
CA GLU A 100 25.35 0.31 -13.58
C GLU A 100 25.54 -0.53 -12.33
N ARG A 101 25.08 -0.05 -11.17
CA ARG A 101 25.17 -0.75 -9.89
C ARG A 101 23.95 -1.64 -9.60
N VAL A 102 22.93 -1.60 -10.46
CA VAL A 102 21.72 -2.41 -10.28
C VAL A 102 22.03 -3.91 -10.20
N PRO A 103 22.88 -4.52 -11.06
CA PRO A 103 23.21 -5.95 -10.92
C PRO A 103 23.76 -6.33 -9.54
N ASP A 104 24.60 -5.49 -8.94
CA ASP A 104 25.16 -5.74 -7.60
C ASP A 104 24.07 -5.68 -6.53
N LEU A 105 23.19 -4.67 -6.59
CA LEU A 105 22.04 -4.59 -5.70
C LEU A 105 21.13 -5.83 -5.84
N LEU A 106 20.91 -6.31 -7.08
CA LEU A 106 20.11 -7.52 -7.32
C LEU A 106 20.74 -8.77 -6.70
N ARG A 107 22.08 -8.89 -6.73
CA ARG A 107 22.80 -9.96 -6.01
C ARG A 107 22.61 -9.83 -4.50
N ASP A 108 22.74 -8.62 -3.98
CA ASP A 108 22.65 -8.33 -2.55
C ASP A 108 21.29 -8.67 -1.95
N ILE A 109 20.19 -8.38 -2.66
CA ILE A 109 18.84 -8.79 -2.24
C ILE A 109 18.66 -10.31 -2.39
N ALA A 110 19.22 -10.92 -3.44
CA ALA A 110 19.06 -12.35 -3.70
C ALA A 110 19.77 -13.21 -2.65
N MET A 111 20.88 -12.75 -2.07
CA MET A 111 21.56 -13.42 -0.95
C MET A 111 20.67 -13.60 0.29
N VAL A 112 19.62 -12.79 0.47
CA VAL A 112 18.69 -12.91 1.60
C VAL A 112 17.29 -13.38 1.15
N GLY A 113 17.21 -13.99 -0.03
CA GLY A 113 15.98 -14.55 -0.60
C GLY A 113 14.97 -13.50 -1.07
N LEU A 114 15.37 -12.22 -1.19
CA LEU A 114 14.51 -11.15 -1.72
C LEU A 114 14.61 -11.07 -3.24
N THR A 115 13.59 -10.49 -3.87
CA THR A 115 13.55 -10.26 -5.31
C THR A 115 12.81 -8.97 -5.68
N SER A 116 13.26 -8.30 -6.73
CA SER A 116 12.56 -7.19 -7.39
C SER A 116 11.78 -7.65 -8.63
N ARG A 117 11.92 -8.92 -9.03
CA ARG A 117 11.29 -9.47 -10.23
C ARG A 117 9.77 -9.29 -10.16
N GLU A 118 9.20 -8.67 -11.19
CA GLU A 118 7.76 -8.35 -11.31
C GLU A 118 7.20 -7.41 -10.24
N ALA A 119 8.05 -6.70 -9.48
CA ALA A 119 7.58 -5.64 -8.60
C ALA A 119 6.90 -4.48 -9.37
N CYS A 120 7.26 -4.37 -10.65
CA CYS A 120 6.89 -3.33 -11.60
C CYS A 120 6.51 -3.96 -12.95
N GLY A 121 6.23 -3.14 -13.97
CA GLY A 121 5.84 -3.64 -15.30
C GLY A 121 4.39 -4.12 -15.40
N ASP A 122 4.09 -4.79 -16.51
CA ASP A 122 2.79 -5.36 -16.85
C ASP A 122 2.73 -6.83 -16.43
N THR A 123 2.84 -7.02 -15.12
CA THR A 123 2.96 -8.30 -14.43
C THR A 123 2.07 -8.34 -13.18
N VAL A 124 2.09 -9.48 -12.48
CA VAL A 124 1.53 -9.59 -11.13
C VAL A 124 2.42 -8.86 -10.14
N ARG A 125 1.87 -7.82 -9.50
CA ARG A 125 2.57 -7.01 -8.50
C ARG A 125 2.75 -7.77 -7.19
N ASN A 126 3.34 -7.13 -6.19
CA ASN A 126 3.40 -7.67 -4.83
C ASN A 126 2.01 -8.13 -4.37
N VAL A 127 1.91 -9.38 -3.92
CA VAL A 127 0.70 -9.94 -3.30
C VAL A 127 0.60 -9.32 -1.92
N GLN A 128 -0.44 -8.55 -1.68
CA GLN A 128 -0.66 -7.90 -0.39
C GLN A 128 -1.49 -8.77 0.54
N GLY A 129 -1.39 -8.51 1.83
CA GLY A 129 -2.17 -9.17 2.85
C GLY A 129 -2.40 -8.29 4.07
N CYS A 130 -3.39 -8.65 4.90
CA CYS A 130 -3.54 -8.07 6.23
C CYS A 130 -2.21 -8.14 6.99
N HIS A 131 -1.69 -6.99 7.41
CA HIS A 131 -0.42 -6.88 8.13
C HIS A 131 -0.48 -7.48 9.54
N LEU A 132 -1.67 -7.89 10.00
CA LEU A 132 -1.90 -8.61 11.25
C LEU A 132 -2.26 -10.09 11.05
N ALA A 133 -2.30 -10.63 9.83
CA ALA A 133 -2.74 -12.01 9.64
C ALA A 133 -1.93 -13.00 10.48
N GLY A 134 -2.60 -13.92 11.18
CA GLY A 134 -2.02 -14.83 12.18
C GLY A 134 -1.93 -14.25 13.60
N ALA A 135 -2.17 -12.95 13.77
CA ALA A 135 -2.24 -12.24 15.06
C ALA A 135 -3.47 -11.32 15.17
N CYS A 136 -4.36 -11.35 14.16
CA CYS A 136 -5.48 -10.43 14.07
C CYS A 136 -6.60 -10.88 15.03
N PRO A 137 -7.20 -9.97 15.81
CA PRO A 137 -8.26 -10.33 16.75
C PRO A 137 -9.55 -10.81 16.10
N SER A 138 -9.77 -10.46 14.84
CA SER A 138 -11.04 -10.65 14.13
C SER A 138 -10.93 -11.59 12.94
N GLU A 139 -9.76 -12.18 12.68
CA GLU A 139 -9.58 -13.02 11.50
C GLU A 139 -10.34 -14.34 11.57
N ILE A 140 -10.90 -14.73 10.44
CA ILE A 140 -11.59 -16.00 10.21
C ILE A 140 -10.58 -17.06 9.77
N LEU A 141 -9.60 -16.66 8.95
CA LEU A 141 -8.48 -17.48 8.50
C LEU A 141 -7.19 -16.67 8.54
N ASP A 142 -6.08 -17.32 8.91
CA ASP A 142 -4.76 -16.77 8.67
C ASP A 142 -4.47 -16.82 7.15
N ILE A 143 -4.45 -15.66 6.51
CA ILE A 143 -4.19 -15.54 5.07
C ILE A 143 -2.71 -15.65 4.69
N THR A 144 -1.80 -15.75 5.66
CA THR A 144 -0.35 -15.77 5.43
C THR A 144 0.08 -16.87 4.45
N PRO A 145 -0.24 -18.16 4.67
CA PRO A 145 0.17 -19.21 3.74
C PRO A 145 -0.56 -19.12 2.39
N TRP A 146 -1.77 -18.56 2.35
CA TRP A 146 -2.51 -18.33 1.11
C TRP A 146 -1.85 -17.27 0.23
N ALA A 147 -1.41 -16.17 0.83
CA ALA A 147 -0.70 -15.10 0.15
C ALA A 147 0.70 -15.56 -0.31
N GLU A 148 1.40 -16.37 0.49
CA GLU A 148 2.68 -17.01 0.14
C GLU A 148 2.52 -17.96 -1.05
N ALA A 149 1.56 -18.88 -1.01
CA ALA A 149 1.25 -19.79 -2.11
C ALA A 149 0.93 -19.02 -3.41
N THR A 150 0.13 -17.96 -3.30
CA THR A 150 -0.21 -17.10 -4.44
C THR A 150 1.01 -16.37 -5.00
N PHE A 151 1.89 -15.86 -4.14
CA PHE A 151 3.14 -15.22 -4.57
C PHE A 151 4.05 -16.21 -5.31
N LYS A 152 4.32 -17.38 -4.72
CA LYS A 152 5.15 -18.42 -5.33
C LYS A 152 4.58 -18.91 -6.66
N HIS A 153 3.26 -19.11 -6.72
CA HIS A 153 2.57 -19.58 -7.92
C HIS A 153 2.73 -18.63 -9.12
N PHE A 154 2.69 -17.31 -8.88
CA PHE A 154 2.78 -16.31 -9.96
C PHE A 154 4.19 -15.78 -10.23
N LEU A 155 5.11 -15.84 -9.27
CA LEU A 155 6.47 -15.36 -9.46
C LEU A 155 7.14 -16.16 -10.59
N ARG A 156 7.64 -15.46 -11.62
CA ARG A 156 8.26 -16.05 -12.82
C ARG A 156 7.33 -16.94 -13.65
N ASN A 157 6.04 -16.99 -13.32
CA ASN A 157 5.07 -17.76 -14.06
C ASN A 157 4.87 -17.15 -15.46
N PRO A 158 4.95 -17.94 -16.55
CA PRO A 158 4.76 -17.46 -17.91
C PRO A 158 3.45 -16.67 -18.13
N LEU A 159 2.39 -17.01 -17.40
CA LEU A 159 1.10 -16.32 -17.46
C LEU A 159 1.20 -14.85 -17.05
N GLY A 160 2.11 -14.53 -16.12
CA GLY A 160 2.26 -13.20 -15.53
C GLY A 160 3.30 -12.31 -16.20
N GLN A 161 3.99 -12.77 -17.26
CA GLN A 161 5.16 -12.05 -17.80
C GLN A 161 4.83 -10.90 -18.76
N ARG A 162 3.64 -10.94 -19.38
CA ARG A 162 3.23 -9.97 -20.40
C ARG A 162 1.72 -9.75 -20.35
N LEU A 163 1.22 -9.27 -19.22
CA LEU A 163 -0.18 -8.90 -19.09
C LEU A 163 -0.51 -7.63 -19.89
N PRO A 164 -1.79 -7.32 -20.14
CA PRO A 164 -2.18 -6.04 -20.74
C PRO A 164 -1.77 -4.84 -19.90
N ARG A 165 -1.79 -5.00 -18.56
CA ARG A 165 -1.32 -4.00 -17.60
C ARG A 165 -0.98 -4.65 -16.26
N LYS A 166 -0.48 -3.87 -15.30
CA LYS A 166 -0.28 -4.29 -13.89
C LYS A 166 -1.52 -4.97 -13.30
N PHE A 167 -1.29 -6.09 -12.63
CA PHE A 167 -2.31 -6.90 -11.96
C PHE A 167 -2.03 -6.98 -10.45
N LYS A 168 -3.03 -6.66 -9.63
CA LYS A 168 -2.90 -6.49 -8.19
C LYS A 168 -3.79 -7.49 -7.45
N ILE A 169 -3.17 -8.24 -6.55
CA ILE A 169 -3.83 -9.24 -5.70
C ILE A 169 -3.68 -8.82 -4.23
N ASN A 170 -4.70 -9.07 -3.42
CA ASN A 170 -4.72 -8.69 -2.01
C ASN A 170 -5.59 -9.60 -1.14
N PHE A 171 -5.15 -9.86 0.09
CA PHE A 171 -5.81 -10.76 1.03
C PHE A 171 -6.17 -10.09 2.35
N SER A 172 -7.36 -10.40 2.86
CA SER A 172 -7.84 -10.00 4.19
C SER A 172 -8.38 -11.21 4.93
N GLY A 173 -7.96 -11.40 6.18
CA GLY A 173 -8.43 -12.50 7.03
C GLY A 173 -9.83 -12.28 7.60
N CYS A 174 -10.43 -11.10 7.43
CA CYS A 174 -11.78 -10.78 7.91
C CYS A 174 -12.36 -9.54 7.25
N ALA A 175 -13.61 -9.26 7.59
CA ALA A 175 -14.38 -8.11 7.11
C ALA A 175 -13.76 -6.75 7.46
N THR A 176 -12.88 -6.63 8.47
CA THR A 176 -12.14 -5.38 8.72
C THR A 176 -11.38 -4.89 7.49
N ASP A 177 -11.00 -5.81 6.61
CA ASP A 177 -10.34 -5.55 5.33
C ASP A 177 -9.05 -4.71 5.45
N CYS A 178 -8.22 -4.99 6.45
CA CYS A 178 -6.90 -4.37 6.58
C CYS A 178 -5.99 -4.61 5.35
N GLY A 179 -6.27 -5.65 4.55
CA GLY A 179 -5.65 -5.84 3.25
C GLY A 179 -6.06 -4.72 2.28
N GLN A 180 -7.35 -4.36 2.22
CA GLN A 180 -8.03 -3.47 1.26
C GLN A 180 -8.40 -4.17 -0.05
N ALA A 181 -9.17 -5.25 0.02
CA ALA A 181 -9.57 -6.09 -1.11
C ALA A 181 -10.38 -5.33 -2.17
N MET A 182 -11.22 -4.39 -1.76
CA MET A 182 -12.32 -3.83 -2.58
C MET A 182 -11.91 -2.93 -3.76
N PHE A 183 -10.63 -2.69 -4.02
CA PHE A 183 -10.15 -1.93 -5.19
C PHE A 183 -8.96 -2.59 -5.91
N ASN A 184 -8.73 -3.89 -5.71
CA ASN A 184 -7.69 -4.64 -6.41
C ASN A 184 -8.24 -5.40 -7.62
N ASP A 185 -7.37 -5.81 -8.55
CA ASP A 185 -7.80 -6.65 -9.69
C ASP A 185 -8.36 -7.98 -9.18
N VAL A 186 -7.77 -8.52 -8.10
CA VAL A 186 -8.35 -9.55 -7.24
C VAL A 186 -8.22 -9.15 -5.77
N GLY A 187 -9.34 -9.04 -5.07
CA GLY A 187 -9.42 -8.88 -3.63
C GLY A 187 -10.04 -10.11 -2.98
N ILE A 188 -9.43 -10.61 -1.90
CA ILE A 188 -9.87 -11.81 -1.22
C ILE A 188 -10.15 -11.47 0.24
N ILE A 189 -11.35 -11.80 0.73
CA ILE A 189 -11.73 -11.65 2.14
C ILE A 189 -12.13 -13.02 2.66
N ALA A 190 -11.53 -13.49 3.77
CA ALA A 190 -11.96 -14.71 4.42
C ALA A 190 -13.34 -14.51 5.06
N VAL A 191 -14.22 -15.47 4.87
CA VAL A 191 -15.64 -15.45 5.31
C VAL A 191 -16.06 -16.84 5.76
N THR A 192 -17.18 -16.94 6.47
CA THR A 192 -17.83 -18.21 6.80
C THR A 192 -19.17 -18.33 6.11
N ARG A 193 -19.55 -19.55 5.69
CA ARG A 193 -20.93 -19.89 5.33
C ARG A 193 -21.47 -20.98 6.23
N LYS A 194 -22.80 -21.10 6.31
CA LYS A 194 -23.46 -22.30 6.84
C LYS A 194 -23.65 -23.29 5.70
N THR A 195 -23.25 -24.54 5.90
CA THR A 195 -23.49 -25.65 4.96
C THR A 195 -24.94 -26.14 5.05
N ASP A 196 -25.38 -26.97 4.10
CA ASP A 196 -26.70 -27.61 4.14
C ASP A 196 -26.88 -28.51 5.39
N ALA A 197 -25.78 -29.03 5.93
CA ALA A 197 -25.75 -29.79 7.19
C ALA A 197 -25.81 -28.90 8.45
N GLY A 198 -25.78 -27.56 8.30
CA GLY A 198 -25.81 -26.60 9.39
C GLY A 198 -24.45 -26.27 10.01
N GLU A 199 -23.36 -26.83 9.49
CA GLU A 199 -21.99 -26.58 9.97
C GLU A 199 -21.45 -25.25 9.43
N LEU A 200 -20.57 -24.60 10.19
CA LEU A 200 -19.87 -23.41 9.72
C LEU A 200 -18.60 -23.81 8.95
N GLU A 201 -18.55 -23.43 7.68
CA GLU A 201 -17.42 -23.65 6.80
C GLU A 201 -16.71 -22.32 6.54
N ALA A 202 -15.40 -22.28 6.79
CA ALA A 202 -14.57 -21.13 6.46
C ALA A 202 -14.00 -21.24 5.03
N GLY A 203 -14.03 -20.13 4.31
CA GLY A 203 -13.50 -20.00 2.96
C GLY A 203 -13.33 -18.53 2.63
N PHE A 204 -13.64 -18.16 1.38
CA PHE A 204 -13.35 -16.81 0.89
C PHE A 204 -14.51 -16.22 0.12
N ARG A 205 -14.56 -14.89 0.10
CA ARG A 205 -15.30 -14.13 -0.89
C ARG A 205 -14.30 -13.42 -1.77
N VAL A 206 -14.36 -13.70 -3.07
CA VAL A 206 -13.44 -13.16 -4.07
C VAL A 206 -14.12 -12.01 -4.79
N PHE A 207 -13.45 -10.85 -4.82
CA PHE A 207 -13.85 -9.66 -5.54
C PHE A 207 -12.87 -9.42 -6.68
N ILE A 208 -13.37 -8.96 -7.83
CA ILE A 208 -12.56 -8.78 -9.03
C ILE A 208 -12.73 -7.41 -9.67
N ALA A 209 -11.76 -7.02 -10.50
CA ALA A 209 -11.83 -5.86 -11.37
C ALA A 209 -11.95 -4.50 -10.66
N GLY A 210 -11.44 -4.36 -9.45
CA GLY A 210 -11.31 -3.08 -8.77
C GLY A 210 -10.13 -2.24 -9.27
N GLY A 211 -10.13 -0.95 -8.95
CA GLY A 211 -8.95 -0.12 -9.17
C GLY A 211 -9.20 1.36 -9.02
N LEU A 212 -8.34 2.03 -8.25
CA LEU A 212 -8.32 3.49 -8.08
C LEU A 212 -7.93 4.20 -9.39
N GLY A 213 -6.64 4.55 -9.58
CA GLY A 213 -6.24 5.37 -10.74
C GLY A 213 -7.01 6.70 -10.78
N ALA A 214 -7.08 7.36 -11.93
CA ALA A 214 -7.83 8.62 -12.07
C ALA A 214 -9.36 8.44 -12.00
N ASN A 215 -9.86 7.25 -12.38
CA ASN A 215 -11.28 6.90 -12.40
C ASN A 215 -11.52 5.67 -11.51
N PRO A 216 -11.78 5.82 -10.20
CA PRO A 216 -11.87 4.69 -9.28
C PRO A 216 -13.05 3.76 -9.60
N HIS A 217 -12.86 2.44 -9.45
CA HIS A 217 -13.89 1.41 -9.62
C HIS A 217 -13.84 0.46 -8.42
N ALA A 218 -15.02 0.14 -7.88
CA ALA A 218 -15.17 -0.87 -6.84
C ALA A 218 -14.99 -2.26 -7.46
N ALA A 219 -14.36 -3.17 -6.71
CA ALA A 219 -14.29 -4.57 -7.09
C ALA A 219 -15.67 -5.23 -6.92
N LEU A 220 -15.99 -6.17 -7.81
CA LEU A 220 -17.28 -6.86 -7.86
C LEU A 220 -17.14 -8.29 -7.33
N ALA A 221 -18.05 -8.71 -6.46
CA ALA A 221 -18.03 -10.06 -5.89
C ALA A 221 -18.26 -11.11 -6.99
N LEU A 222 -17.27 -11.99 -7.20
CA LEU A 222 -17.32 -13.05 -8.21
C LEU A 222 -18.40 -14.09 -7.89
N GLU A 223 -18.55 -14.45 -6.62
CA GLU A 223 -19.58 -15.35 -6.11
C GLU A 223 -19.72 -15.12 -4.59
N PRO A 224 -20.79 -15.60 -3.94
CA PRO A 224 -20.98 -15.40 -2.50
C PRO A 224 -19.92 -16.08 -1.64
N PHE A 225 -19.39 -17.22 -2.09
CA PHE A 225 -18.42 -18.03 -1.36
C PHE A 225 -17.60 -18.89 -2.32
N THR A 226 -16.28 -18.87 -2.13
CA THR A 226 -15.28 -19.70 -2.79
C THR A 226 -14.64 -20.61 -1.74
N ALA A 227 -14.70 -21.93 -1.96
CA ALA A 227 -14.08 -22.91 -1.06
C ALA A 227 -12.55 -22.78 -1.07
N LYS A 228 -11.90 -23.32 -0.04
CA LYS A 228 -10.43 -23.23 0.13
C LYS A 228 -9.69 -23.84 -1.07
N GLU A 229 -10.16 -24.99 -1.55
CA GLU A 229 -9.62 -25.74 -2.69
C GLU A 229 -9.74 -24.97 -4.01
N ASP A 230 -10.76 -24.11 -4.11
CA ASP A 230 -11.07 -23.36 -5.32
C ASP A 230 -10.37 -22.00 -5.39
N LEU A 231 -9.73 -21.54 -4.30
CA LEU A 231 -9.20 -20.18 -4.22
C LEU A 231 -8.09 -19.91 -5.26
N LEU A 232 -6.99 -20.67 -5.22
CA LEU A 232 -5.87 -20.47 -6.16
C LEU A 232 -6.27 -20.62 -7.64
N PRO A 233 -7.05 -21.67 -8.06
CA PRO A 233 -7.50 -21.74 -9.45
C PRO A 233 -8.47 -20.62 -9.82
N THR A 234 -9.24 -20.07 -8.87
CA THR A 234 -10.06 -18.87 -9.10
C THR A 234 -9.18 -17.67 -9.42
N ILE A 235 -8.15 -17.40 -8.62
CA ILE A 235 -7.23 -16.26 -8.84
C ILE A 235 -6.54 -16.37 -10.20
N GLU A 236 -6.04 -17.56 -10.57
CA GLU A 236 -5.45 -17.79 -11.89
C GLU A 236 -6.46 -17.61 -13.02
N SER A 237 -7.69 -18.08 -12.85
CA SER A 237 -8.75 -17.92 -13.85
C SER A 237 -9.03 -16.45 -14.14
N VAL A 238 -9.05 -15.62 -13.10
CA VAL A 238 -9.20 -14.16 -13.24
C VAL A 238 -8.04 -13.56 -14.04
N LEU A 239 -6.81 -13.95 -13.72
CA LEU A 239 -5.63 -13.50 -14.46
C LEU A 239 -5.67 -13.93 -15.93
N ARG A 240 -6.09 -15.17 -16.22
CA ARG A 240 -6.22 -15.68 -17.60
C ARG A 240 -7.28 -14.92 -18.39
N VAL A 241 -8.44 -14.61 -17.79
CA VAL A 241 -9.44 -13.74 -18.45
C VAL A 241 -8.83 -12.39 -18.77
N PHE A 242 -8.12 -11.78 -17.81
CA PHE A 242 -7.47 -10.49 -18.04
C PHE A 242 -6.42 -10.56 -19.14
N GLU A 243 -5.56 -11.58 -19.16
CA GLU A 243 -4.55 -11.79 -20.19
C GLU A 243 -5.18 -11.89 -21.59
N GLN A 244 -6.26 -12.66 -21.73
CA GLN A 244 -6.93 -12.96 -23.00
C GLN A 244 -7.75 -11.79 -23.55
N THR A 245 -8.29 -10.93 -22.68
CA THR A 245 -9.33 -9.95 -23.06
C THR A 245 -8.96 -8.49 -22.78
N GLY A 246 -7.90 -8.24 -22.01
CA GLY A 246 -7.48 -6.89 -21.69
C GLY A 246 -6.91 -6.15 -22.90
N ASN A 247 -7.22 -4.86 -22.96
CA ASN A 247 -6.77 -3.97 -24.04
C ASN A 247 -5.24 -3.82 -24.00
N ARG A 248 -4.56 -4.03 -25.14
CA ARG A 248 -3.11 -3.85 -25.29
C ARG A 248 -2.72 -2.64 -26.14
N ASP A 249 -3.69 -1.99 -26.78
CA ASP A 249 -3.51 -0.84 -27.67
C ASP A 249 -3.56 0.48 -26.90
N ASN A 250 -4.53 0.62 -25.99
CA ASN A 250 -4.71 1.80 -25.16
C ASN A 250 -4.46 1.46 -23.70
N LYS A 251 -3.24 1.72 -23.25
CA LYS A 251 -2.80 1.40 -21.91
C LYS A 251 -3.54 2.16 -20.79
N LEU A 252 -4.12 3.34 -21.06
CA LEU A 252 -5.02 4.06 -20.12
C LEU A 252 -6.32 3.28 -19.84
N ARG A 253 -6.73 2.43 -20.81
CA ARG A 253 -7.90 1.54 -20.74
C ARG A 253 -7.52 0.05 -20.68
N ALA A 254 -6.33 -0.29 -20.18
CA ALA A 254 -5.79 -1.65 -20.17
C ALA A 254 -5.87 -2.40 -18.82
N ARG A 255 -6.38 -1.78 -17.76
CA ARG A 255 -6.62 -2.44 -16.46
C ARG A 255 -7.85 -3.34 -16.50
N MET A 256 -7.91 -4.34 -15.60
CA MET A 256 -9.00 -5.32 -15.56
C MET A 256 -10.40 -4.69 -15.40
N LYS A 257 -10.53 -3.58 -14.65
CA LYS A 257 -11.79 -2.84 -14.54
C LYS A 257 -12.43 -2.48 -15.89
N TRP A 258 -11.61 -2.15 -16.89
CA TRP A 258 -12.10 -1.82 -18.24
C TRP A 258 -12.54 -3.06 -19.03
N VAL A 259 -12.07 -4.25 -18.68
CA VAL A 259 -12.59 -5.51 -19.25
C VAL A 259 -14.04 -5.68 -18.85
N VAL A 260 -14.38 -5.40 -17.58
CA VAL A 260 -15.77 -5.42 -17.10
C VAL A 260 -16.61 -4.36 -17.80
N ASP A 261 -16.11 -3.13 -17.96
CA ASP A 261 -16.84 -2.08 -18.69
C ASP A 261 -17.12 -2.46 -20.15
N ASN A 262 -16.20 -3.16 -20.81
CA ASN A 262 -16.32 -3.52 -22.22
C ASN A 262 -17.19 -4.77 -22.45
N LEU A 263 -17.04 -5.81 -21.62
CA LEU A 263 -17.71 -7.11 -21.81
C LEU A 263 -18.99 -7.27 -20.98
N GLY A 264 -19.15 -6.49 -19.92
CA GLY A 264 -20.14 -6.70 -18.88
C GLY A 264 -19.68 -7.72 -17.82
N PHE A 265 -20.09 -7.49 -16.58
CA PHE A 265 -19.67 -8.33 -15.45
C PHE A 265 -20.11 -9.79 -15.59
N GLU A 266 -21.34 -10.04 -16.05
CA GLU A 266 -21.89 -11.40 -16.22
C GLU A 266 -21.02 -12.24 -17.16
N GLU A 267 -20.55 -11.66 -18.27
CA GLU A 267 -19.69 -12.35 -19.24
C GLU A 267 -18.29 -12.61 -18.67
N VAL A 268 -17.72 -11.65 -17.95
CA VAL A 268 -16.44 -11.82 -17.24
C VAL A 268 -16.54 -12.93 -16.20
N GLN A 269 -17.57 -12.88 -15.36
CA GLN A 269 -17.84 -13.89 -14.33
C GLN A 269 -18.00 -15.28 -14.97
N ARG A 270 -18.81 -15.41 -16.02
CA ARG A 270 -18.99 -16.67 -16.76
C ARG A 270 -17.65 -17.22 -17.27
N ARG A 271 -16.79 -16.38 -17.84
CA ARG A 271 -15.46 -16.79 -18.33
C ARG A 271 -14.56 -17.26 -17.19
N VAL A 272 -14.50 -16.52 -16.09
CA VAL A 272 -13.70 -16.88 -14.91
C VAL A 272 -14.13 -18.25 -14.38
N LEU A 273 -15.42 -18.46 -14.15
CA LEU A 273 -15.96 -19.72 -13.64
C LEU A 273 -15.75 -20.88 -14.63
N THR A 274 -15.83 -20.60 -15.94
CA THR A 274 -15.55 -21.59 -16.99
C THR A 274 -14.09 -22.02 -16.98
N ILE A 275 -13.15 -21.06 -16.94
CA ILE A 275 -11.72 -21.37 -16.88
C ILE A 275 -11.38 -22.12 -15.60
N ARG A 276 -11.95 -21.73 -14.45
CA ARG A 276 -11.76 -22.44 -13.17
C ARG A 276 -12.14 -23.91 -13.28
N LYS A 277 -13.32 -24.19 -13.85
CA LYS A 277 -13.79 -25.56 -14.08
C LYS A 277 -12.83 -26.37 -14.94
N PHE A 278 -12.28 -25.78 -16.01
CA PHE A 278 -11.32 -26.47 -16.88
C PHE A 278 -9.95 -26.65 -16.22
N LEU A 279 -9.49 -25.68 -15.42
CA LEU A 279 -8.25 -25.82 -14.65
C LEU A 279 -8.34 -26.98 -13.66
N LEU A 280 -9.43 -27.05 -12.88
CA LEU A 280 -9.66 -28.13 -11.93
C LEU A 280 -9.76 -29.51 -12.62
N GLY A 281 -10.26 -29.56 -13.87
CA GLY A 281 -10.30 -30.78 -14.66
C GLY A 281 -9.00 -31.10 -15.41
N SER A 282 -7.99 -30.22 -15.38
CA SER A 282 -6.72 -30.43 -16.07
C SER A 282 -5.84 -31.42 -15.32
N SER A 283 -5.20 -32.35 -16.04
CA SER A 283 -4.19 -33.25 -15.47
C SER A 283 -2.93 -32.52 -14.99
N THR A 284 -2.73 -31.27 -15.41
CA THR A 284 -1.58 -30.45 -15.03
C THR A 284 -1.83 -29.57 -13.82
N TRP A 285 -3.08 -29.48 -13.33
CA TRP A 285 -3.38 -28.73 -12.13
C TRP A 285 -3.24 -29.67 -10.92
N PRO A 286 -2.44 -29.32 -9.90
CA PRO A 286 -2.21 -30.21 -8.75
C PRO A 286 -3.50 -30.46 -7.95
N GLY A 287 -4.46 -29.52 -7.99
CA GLY A 287 -5.72 -29.61 -7.25
C GLY A 287 -5.56 -29.42 -5.75
N GLY A 288 -6.68 -29.25 -5.06
CA GLY A 288 -6.73 -29.15 -3.60
C GLY A 288 -6.13 -27.86 -3.03
N ILE A 289 -5.91 -27.90 -1.71
CA ILE A 289 -5.30 -26.81 -0.95
C ILE A 289 -3.79 -26.76 -1.25
N PRO A 290 -3.20 -25.57 -1.50
CA PRO A 290 -1.77 -25.42 -1.75
C PRO A 290 -0.89 -26.01 -0.63
N MET A 291 0.29 -26.52 -0.98
CA MET A 291 1.20 -27.17 -0.03
C MET A 291 1.60 -26.25 1.11
N GLU A 292 1.85 -24.97 0.83
CA GLU A 292 2.20 -23.97 1.84
C GLU A 292 1.12 -23.85 2.93
N VAL A 293 -0.14 -24.00 2.56
CA VAL A 293 -1.28 -23.95 3.48
C VAL A 293 -1.42 -25.25 4.25
N LEU A 294 -1.19 -26.39 3.60
CA LEU A 294 -1.20 -27.70 4.28
C LEU A 294 -0.08 -27.82 5.32
N GLU A 295 1.11 -27.28 5.02
CA GLU A 295 2.27 -27.32 5.91
C GLU A 295 2.15 -26.34 7.09
N ALA A 296 1.72 -25.10 6.83
CA ALA A 296 1.65 -24.07 7.87
C ALA A 296 0.32 -24.10 8.67
N GLY A 297 -0.77 -24.52 8.02
CA GLY A 297 -2.14 -24.34 8.52
C GLY A 297 -2.65 -22.89 8.34
N ASP A 298 -3.97 -22.73 8.25
CA ASP A 298 -4.63 -21.42 8.10
C ASP A 298 -5.61 -21.09 9.24
N ALA A 299 -5.44 -21.79 10.37
CA ALA A 299 -6.26 -21.53 11.55
C ALA A 299 -6.05 -20.07 12.00
N PRO A 300 -7.14 -19.35 12.33
CA PRO A 300 -7.02 -17.99 12.82
C PRO A 300 -6.23 -17.95 14.14
N ALA A 301 -5.68 -16.79 14.50
CA ALA A 301 -5.03 -16.57 15.78
C ALA A 301 -5.89 -17.06 16.97
N GLY A 302 -7.21 -16.86 16.85
CA GLY A 302 -8.27 -17.27 17.78
C GLY A 302 -8.79 -16.10 18.63
N ARG A 303 -9.72 -16.40 19.56
CA ARG A 303 -10.17 -15.50 20.64
C ARG A 303 -10.03 -16.15 22.02
N ALA A 304 -9.49 -15.43 22.99
CA ALA A 304 -9.42 -15.75 24.41
C ALA A 304 -10.50 -14.93 25.11
N ASP A 305 -11.16 -15.57 26.07
CA ASP A 305 -12.37 -15.02 26.69
C ASP A 305 -12.09 -13.84 27.65
N LEU A 306 -10.80 -13.58 27.97
CA LEU A 306 -10.37 -12.69 29.05
C LEU A 306 -9.71 -11.38 28.58
N VAL A 307 -9.55 -11.15 27.27
CA VAL A 307 -8.92 -9.94 26.73
C VAL A 307 -9.90 -9.21 25.81
N ASP A 308 -10.13 -7.93 26.09
CA ASP A 308 -10.84 -7.04 25.17
C ASP A 308 -9.94 -6.82 23.95
N ALA A 309 -10.32 -7.47 22.84
CA ALA A 309 -9.63 -7.32 21.58
C ALA A 309 -9.62 -5.86 21.12
N THR A 310 -8.45 -5.38 20.64
CA THR A 310 -8.36 -4.04 20.06
C THR A 310 -9.22 -3.99 18.79
N ALA A 311 -10.15 -3.04 18.74
CA ALA A 311 -10.92 -2.78 17.53
C ALA A 311 -9.98 -2.26 16.44
N MET A 312 -10.19 -2.72 15.20
CA MET A 312 -9.34 -2.38 14.06
C MET A 312 -10.20 -2.05 12.85
N GLY A 313 -9.62 -1.30 11.91
CA GLY A 313 -10.25 -0.94 10.63
C GLY A 313 -10.35 0.56 10.45
N GLN A 314 -10.61 0.99 9.22
CA GLN A 314 -10.82 2.39 8.93
C GLN A 314 -12.02 2.94 9.73
N GLY A 315 -11.87 4.15 10.26
CA GLY A 315 -12.93 4.80 11.04
C GLY A 315 -13.05 4.29 12.48
N THR A 316 -12.23 3.33 12.90
CA THR A 316 -12.19 2.90 14.31
C THR A 316 -11.64 4.04 15.17
N PRO A 317 -12.38 4.52 16.18
CA PRO A 317 -11.89 5.57 17.06
C PRO A 317 -10.72 5.08 17.93
N VAL A 318 -9.61 5.80 17.88
CA VAL A 318 -8.49 5.67 18.81
C VAL A 318 -8.54 6.85 19.78
N VAL A 319 -8.41 6.58 21.08
CA VAL A 319 -8.49 7.59 22.14
C VAL A 319 -7.29 7.46 23.07
N LEU A 320 -6.44 8.48 23.08
CA LEU A 320 -5.33 8.58 24.01
C LEU A 320 -5.85 9.08 25.36
N ARG A 321 -5.99 8.16 26.33
CA ARG A 321 -6.61 8.46 27.64
C ARG A 321 -5.59 8.88 28.68
N ARG A 322 -4.36 8.41 28.53
CA ARG A 322 -3.31 8.47 29.54
C ARG A 322 -2.24 9.48 29.14
N PRO A 323 -1.60 10.22 30.08
CA PRO A 323 -0.71 11.32 29.72
C PRO A 323 0.75 10.91 29.45
N GLY A 324 1.19 9.72 29.89
CA GLY A 324 2.58 9.29 29.74
C GLY A 324 2.90 8.81 28.32
N ALA A 325 4.16 8.99 27.90
CA ALA A 325 4.59 8.67 26.53
C ALA A 325 4.37 7.20 26.16
N PHE A 326 4.69 6.29 27.09
CA PHE A 326 4.45 4.86 26.92
C PHE A 326 2.96 4.55 26.80
N GLU A 327 2.15 5.09 27.71
CA GLU A 327 0.72 4.81 27.75
C GLU A 327 -0.02 5.35 26.51
N ARG A 328 0.42 6.50 25.99
CA ARG A 328 -0.10 7.10 24.75
C ARG A 328 0.26 6.27 23.53
N TRP A 329 1.52 5.81 23.46
CA TRP A 329 1.94 4.89 22.42
C TRP A 329 1.19 3.57 22.51
N GLU A 330 0.96 3.05 23.72
CA GLU A 330 0.17 1.85 23.93
C GLU A 330 -1.29 2.01 23.50
N ASP A 331 -1.92 3.15 23.79
CA ASP A 331 -3.31 3.44 23.42
C ASP A 331 -3.54 3.46 21.89
N SER A 332 -2.51 3.79 21.10
CA SER A 332 -2.61 3.94 19.63
C SER A 332 -1.93 2.82 18.84
N ASN A 333 -0.72 2.43 19.22
CA ASN A 333 0.13 1.56 18.42
C ASN A 333 0.05 0.09 18.85
N VAL A 334 -0.49 -0.24 20.02
CA VAL A 334 -0.55 -1.62 20.52
C VAL A 334 -1.90 -2.25 20.22
N ILE A 335 -1.85 -3.41 19.57
CA ILE A 335 -3.01 -4.18 19.12
C ILE A 335 -3.00 -5.50 19.86
N ARG A 336 -4.01 -5.71 20.70
CA ARG A 336 -4.16 -6.93 21.47
C ARG A 336 -5.05 -7.88 20.69
N GLY A 337 -4.43 -8.97 20.24
CA GLY A 337 -5.09 -10.07 19.58
C GLY A 337 -6.02 -10.78 20.55
N ALA A 338 -7.03 -11.43 19.99
CA ALA A 338 -8.06 -12.03 20.81
C ALA A 338 -7.52 -13.30 21.49
N ALA A 339 -6.71 -14.17 20.85
CA ALA A 339 -6.15 -15.39 21.48
C ALA A 339 -4.62 -15.44 21.63
N LYS A 340 -4.19 -16.44 22.41
CA LYS A 340 -2.79 -16.84 22.69
C LYS A 340 -1.93 -15.76 23.37
N GLY A 341 -2.54 -14.69 23.89
CA GLY A 341 -1.81 -13.54 24.43
C GLY A 341 -1.00 -12.81 23.37
N THR A 342 -1.36 -12.97 22.08
CA THR A 342 -0.64 -12.33 20.98
C THR A 342 -0.89 -10.83 21.01
N VAL A 343 0.19 -10.09 21.16
CA VAL A 343 0.20 -8.64 21.06
C VAL A 343 0.94 -8.27 19.78
N SER A 344 0.49 -7.22 19.12
CA SER A 344 1.21 -6.59 18.02
C SER A 344 1.43 -5.12 18.34
N ALA A 345 2.47 -4.53 17.75
CA ALA A 345 2.78 -3.12 17.91
C ALA A 345 3.14 -2.49 16.55
N ILE A 346 2.69 -1.26 16.31
CA ILE A 346 3.06 -0.49 15.14
C ILE A 346 4.33 0.32 15.44
N ALA A 347 5.38 0.06 14.67
CA ALA A 347 6.57 0.91 14.62
C ALA A 347 6.37 1.95 13.52
N HIS A 348 6.31 3.22 13.92
CA HIS A 348 6.05 4.33 13.02
C HIS A 348 7.28 4.62 12.14
N ALA A 349 7.06 4.79 10.84
CA ALA A 349 8.07 5.25 9.89
C ALA A 349 7.59 6.59 9.31
N ARG A 350 8.22 7.68 9.72
CA ARG A 350 7.82 9.04 9.31
C ARG A 350 7.84 9.17 7.78
N LEU A 351 6.71 9.54 7.20
CA LEU A 351 6.46 9.60 5.74
C LEU A 351 6.74 8.28 4.98
N GLY A 352 6.82 7.16 5.70
CA GLY A 352 7.20 5.85 5.17
C GLY A 352 8.70 5.65 4.95
N ASP A 353 9.56 6.54 5.43
CA ASP A 353 11.02 6.44 5.22
C ASP A 353 11.70 5.74 6.40
N VAL A 354 12.67 4.88 6.08
CA VAL A 354 13.38 4.05 7.07
C VAL A 354 14.87 4.18 6.83
N THR A 355 15.59 4.71 7.81
CA THR A 355 17.05 4.88 7.74
C THR A 355 17.77 3.54 7.88
N ALA A 356 19.05 3.51 7.49
CA ALA A 356 19.90 2.33 7.69
C ALA A 356 19.99 1.90 9.17
N GLU A 357 20.02 2.86 10.10
CA GLU A 357 20.03 2.59 11.53
C GLU A 357 18.70 1.99 12.02
N GLN A 358 17.58 2.52 11.54
CA GLN A 358 16.25 1.98 11.86
C GLN A 358 16.07 0.55 11.33
N PHE A 359 16.54 0.26 10.11
CA PHE A 359 16.54 -1.11 9.58
C PHE A 359 17.30 -2.08 10.48
N ARG A 360 18.54 -1.74 10.86
CA ARG A 360 19.38 -2.57 11.74
C ARG A 360 18.82 -2.67 13.16
N GLY A 361 18.25 -1.58 13.68
CA GLY A 361 17.58 -1.53 14.97
C GLY A 361 16.36 -2.45 15.02
N LEU A 362 15.50 -2.40 14.01
CA LEU A 362 14.37 -3.33 13.87
C LEU A 362 14.85 -4.77 13.73
N ALA A 363 15.93 -5.03 12.99
CA ALA A 363 16.50 -6.37 12.88
C ALA A 363 16.97 -6.90 14.25
N ALA A 364 17.56 -6.03 15.08
CA ALA A 364 17.94 -6.35 16.45
C ALA A 364 16.71 -6.66 17.32
N ILE A 365 15.65 -5.83 17.26
CA ILE A 365 14.38 -6.06 17.97
C ILE A 365 13.78 -7.41 17.58
N VAL A 366 13.72 -7.72 16.29
CA VAL A 366 13.19 -9.00 15.77
C VAL A 366 13.95 -10.19 16.36
N ARG A 367 15.29 -10.13 16.40
CA ARG A 367 16.12 -11.17 16.99
C ARG A 367 16.00 -11.26 18.51
N GLU A 368 15.98 -10.11 19.20
CA GLU A 368 15.94 -10.02 20.67
C GLU A 368 14.65 -10.63 21.22
N PHE A 369 13.51 -10.34 20.59
CA PHE A 369 12.20 -10.76 21.09
C PHE A 369 11.63 -12.01 20.40
N GLY A 370 12.27 -12.51 19.33
CA GLY A 370 11.80 -13.69 18.59
C GLY A 370 10.46 -13.47 17.90
N ILE A 371 10.28 -12.28 17.31
CA ILE A 371 9.01 -11.80 16.75
C ILE A 371 9.02 -11.74 15.24
N ASP A 372 7.84 -11.50 14.64
CA ASP A 372 7.71 -11.26 13.21
C ASP A 372 7.53 -9.77 12.91
N VAL A 373 7.97 -9.31 11.74
CA VAL A 373 7.71 -7.93 11.28
C VAL A 373 7.05 -7.93 9.90
N ARG A 374 6.10 -7.01 9.70
CA ARG A 374 5.43 -6.80 8.42
C ARG A 374 5.38 -5.34 8.02
N VAL A 375 5.58 -5.02 6.75
CA VAL A 375 5.25 -3.71 6.18
C VAL A 375 3.72 -3.58 6.12
N THR A 376 3.19 -2.43 6.56
CA THR A 376 1.77 -2.12 6.46
C THR A 376 1.47 -1.35 5.17
N ASN A 377 0.21 -1.39 4.72
CA ASN A 377 -0.27 -0.53 3.63
C ASN A 377 -0.41 0.95 4.04
N ARG A 378 -0.22 1.27 5.33
CA ARG A 378 -0.07 2.61 5.90
C ARG A 378 1.38 3.11 5.89
N GLN A 379 2.31 2.38 5.26
CA GLN A 379 3.74 2.73 5.18
C GLN A 379 4.47 2.70 6.54
N ASN A 380 4.03 1.83 7.46
CA ASN A 380 4.67 1.57 8.75
C ASN A 380 5.12 0.11 8.85
N PHE A 381 5.69 -0.29 9.99
CA PHE A 381 5.90 -1.70 10.33
C PHE A 381 4.94 -2.17 11.42
N ALA A 382 4.47 -3.41 11.31
CA ALA A 382 3.76 -4.14 12.35
C ALA A 382 4.67 -5.23 12.92
N LEU A 383 4.99 -5.13 14.19
CA LEU A 383 5.68 -6.14 14.99
C LEU A 383 4.61 -7.07 15.57
N ARG A 384 4.67 -8.38 15.28
CA ARG A 384 3.65 -9.37 15.68
C ARG A 384 4.26 -10.43 16.60
N ASN A 385 3.40 -11.18 17.28
CA ASN A 385 3.76 -12.26 18.20
C ASN A 385 4.53 -11.77 19.44
N LEU A 386 4.25 -10.54 19.87
CA LEU A 386 4.71 -10.04 21.16
C LEU A 386 3.88 -10.64 22.30
N SER A 387 4.47 -10.67 23.49
CA SER A 387 3.78 -10.87 24.76
C SER A 387 3.58 -9.53 25.47
N GLU A 388 2.61 -9.46 26.40
CA GLU A 388 2.35 -8.26 27.21
C GLU A 388 3.60 -7.76 27.96
N GLU A 389 4.44 -8.66 28.47
CA GLU A 389 5.66 -8.34 29.20
C GLU A 389 6.72 -7.66 28.33
N GLN A 390 6.70 -7.91 27.02
CA GLN A 390 7.65 -7.33 26.07
C GLN A 390 7.29 -5.90 25.64
N ILE A 391 6.03 -5.47 25.81
CA ILE A 391 5.52 -4.21 25.24
C ILE A 391 6.30 -3.00 25.72
N ARG A 392 6.65 -2.95 27.02
CA ARG A 392 7.45 -1.85 27.54
C ARG A 392 8.86 -1.82 26.98
N LEU A 393 9.51 -2.97 26.87
CA LEU A 393 10.87 -3.05 26.32
C LEU A 393 10.90 -2.70 24.83
N VAL A 394 9.90 -3.14 24.07
CA VAL A 394 9.75 -2.77 22.66
C VAL A 394 9.57 -1.26 22.51
N PHE A 395 8.73 -0.63 23.33
CA PHE A 395 8.58 0.82 23.34
C PHE A 395 9.93 1.52 23.58
N ASP A 396 10.71 1.08 24.57
CA ASP A 396 12.01 1.68 24.86
C ASP A 396 12.99 1.52 23.66
N ARG A 397 12.97 0.37 22.97
CA ARG A 397 13.79 0.14 21.77
C ARG A 397 13.34 0.99 20.58
N LEU A 398 12.04 1.07 20.33
CA LEU A 398 11.49 1.90 19.25
C LEU A 398 11.71 3.39 19.50
N THR A 399 11.68 3.83 20.77
CA THR A 399 11.98 5.21 21.17
C THR A 399 13.41 5.58 20.81
N ALA A 400 14.36 4.68 21.05
CA ALA A 400 15.76 4.88 20.67
C ALA A 400 15.96 4.97 19.15
N LEU A 401 15.01 4.45 18.35
CA LEU A 401 15.04 4.49 16.88
C LEU A 401 14.18 5.61 16.29
N ASP A 402 13.53 6.44 17.12
CA ASP A 402 12.53 7.43 16.70
C ASP A 402 11.34 6.82 15.94
N MET A 403 10.90 5.62 16.38
CA MET A 403 9.80 4.85 15.77
C MET A 403 8.64 4.57 16.74
N ALA A 404 8.65 5.21 17.92
CA ALA A 404 7.62 5.06 18.96
C ALA A 404 6.61 6.22 19.00
N SER A 405 6.42 6.95 17.89
CA SER A 405 5.40 7.99 17.80
C SER A 405 4.00 7.41 18.04
N PRO A 406 3.16 8.00 18.92
CA PRO A 406 1.80 7.55 19.19
C PRO A 406 0.85 8.00 18.08
N SER A 407 1.01 7.45 16.88
CA SER A 407 0.36 7.95 15.66
C SER A 407 -0.52 6.92 14.94
N ALA A 408 -0.40 5.63 15.25
CA ALA A 408 -1.08 4.59 14.48
C ALA A 408 -2.60 4.80 14.47
N GLU A 409 -3.19 4.84 13.27
CA GLU A 409 -4.62 5.09 13.03
C GLU A 409 -5.14 6.46 13.55
N LEU A 410 -4.23 7.39 13.85
CA LEU A 410 -4.54 8.81 14.11
C LEU A 410 -4.41 9.62 12.83
N VAL A 411 -5.02 10.81 12.83
CA VAL A 411 -5.01 11.74 11.70
C VAL A 411 -3.60 12.19 11.28
N SER A 412 -2.63 12.13 12.20
CA SER A 412 -1.22 12.44 11.97
C SER A 412 -0.43 11.35 11.23
N ASP A 413 -0.94 10.10 11.16
CA ASP A 413 -0.33 9.03 10.35
C ASP A 413 -0.68 9.23 8.87
N VAL A 414 -0.11 10.25 8.24
CA VAL A 414 -0.41 10.64 6.86
C VAL A 414 0.30 9.72 5.86
N VAL A 415 -0.47 9.13 4.94
CA VAL A 415 0.10 8.34 3.83
C VAL A 415 0.35 9.24 2.62
N ALA A 416 1.54 9.17 2.06
CA ALA A 416 1.91 9.93 0.87
C ALA A 416 2.63 9.06 -0.16
N CYS A 417 2.31 9.26 -1.44
CA CYS A 417 3.17 8.75 -2.50
C CYS A 417 4.48 9.56 -2.58
N PRO A 418 5.51 9.07 -3.30
CA PRO A 418 6.76 9.81 -3.45
C PRO A 418 6.60 11.24 -3.96
N GLY A 419 5.59 11.52 -4.80
CA GLY A 419 5.36 12.86 -5.33
C GLY A 419 6.46 13.29 -6.30
N ALA A 420 6.60 14.60 -6.49
CA ALA A 420 7.58 15.15 -7.42
C ALA A 420 9.03 14.99 -6.96
N ASP A 421 9.28 14.56 -5.71
CA ASP A 421 10.63 14.19 -5.22
C ASP A 421 11.29 13.17 -6.14
N THR A 422 10.58 12.17 -6.67
CA THR A 422 11.19 11.16 -7.56
C THR A 422 10.32 10.73 -8.75
N CYS A 423 9.03 11.03 -8.76
CA CYS A 423 8.10 10.51 -9.76
C CYS A 423 7.98 11.42 -10.99
N ASN A 424 8.14 10.84 -12.19
CA ASN A 424 7.93 11.54 -13.47
C ASN A 424 6.49 12.06 -13.64
N LEU A 425 5.51 11.46 -12.97
CA LEU A 425 4.08 11.79 -13.17
C LEU A 425 3.49 12.69 -12.12
N ALA A 426 4.22 12.95 -11.05
CA ALA A 426 3.73 13.83 -10.04
C ALA A 426 3.65 15.26 -10.60
N VAL A 427 2.51 15.88 -10.32
CA VAL A 427 2.26 17.30 -10.60
C VAL A 427 2.72 18.14 -9.42
N THR A 428 2.72 17.57 -8.22
CA THR A 428 3.06 18.27 -6.96
C THR A 428 3.80 17.38 -5.96
N GLN A 429 4.38 18.02 -4.95
CA GLN A 429 5.16 17.42 -3.86
C GLN A 429 4.26 16.88 -2.72
N SER A 430 3.79 15.64 -2.87
CA SER A 430 2.88 15.03 -1.89
C SER A 430 3.49 14.77 -0.52
N ARG A 431 4.80 14.52 -0.42
CA ARG A 431 5.49 14.29 0.87
C ARG A 431 5.68 15.59 1.64
N GLY A 432 6.04 16.67 0.94
CA GLY A 432 6.10 18.00 1.55
C GLY A 432 4.73 18.48 2.04
N LEU A 433 3.63 18.18 1.32
CA LEU A 433 2.28 18.45 1.84
C LEU A 433 1.94 17.61 3.09
N ALA A 434 2.33 16.33 3.12
CA ALA A 434 2.09 15.47 4.27
C ALA A 434 2.78 16.01 5.53
N ASP A 435 4.06 16.38 5.41
CA ASP A 435 4.83 17.00 6.50
C ASP A 435 4.22 18.33 6.97
N ALA A 436 3.75 19.16 6.04
CA ALA A 436 3.09 20.42 6.37
C ALA A 436 1.75 20.20 7.12
N ILE A 437 0.96 19.20 6.71
CA ILE A 437 -0.29 18.82 7.40
C ILE A 437 0.01 18.33 8.82
N GLU A 438 0.99 17.44 8.98
CA GLU A 438 1.37 16.89 10.29
C GLU A 438 1.80 18.01 11.24
N LYS A 439 2.68 18.92 10.80
CA LYS A 439 3.11 20.09 11.59
C LYS A 439 1.95 20.99 12.01
N GLU A 440 1.05 21.30 11.08
CA GLU A 440 -0.10 22.18 11.36
C GLU A 440 -1.07 21.53 12.35
N LEU A 441 -1.35 20.22 12.20
CA LEU A 441 -2.17 19.47 13.15
C LEU A 441 -1.56 19.43 14.55
N HIS A 442 -0.24 19.31 14.66
CA HIS A 442 0.45 19.40 15.95
C HIS A 442 0.36 20.80 16.56
N ALA A 443 0.57 21.85 15.77
CA ALA A 443 0.48 23.23 16.23
C ALA A 443 -0.91 23.58 16.79
N GLU A 444 -1.96 22.99 16.21
CA GLU A 444 -3.36 23.20 16.60
C GLU A 444 -3.88 22.19 17.63
N GLY A 445 -3.04 21.27 18.11
CA GLY A 445 -3.45 20.25 19.10
C GLY A 445 -4.43 19.20 18.58
N LEU A 446 -4.47 18.99 17.26
CA LEU A 446 -5.39 18.08 16.57
C LEU A 446 -4.72 16.81 16.04
N ALA A 447 -3.40 16.67 16.18
CA ALA A 447 -2.63 15.51 15.67
C ALA A 447 -3.09 14.16 16.22
N GLU A 448 -3.76 14.14 17.37
CA GLU A 448 -4.19 12.93 18.08
C GLU A 448 -5.66 12.56 17.83
N VAL A 449 -6.34 13.26 16.92
CA VAL A 449 -7.72 12.92 16.56
C VAL A 449 -7.73 11.56 15.85
N GLY A 450 -8.27 10.55 16.53
CA GLY A 450 -8.47 9.21 15.97
C GLY A 450 -9.72 9.07 15.10
N GLY A 451 -9.78 7.99 14.34
CA GLY A 451 -10.90 7.65 13.46
C GLY A 451 -10.87 8.37 12.10
N LEU A 452 -9.74 8.96 11.72
CA LEU A 452 -9.53 9.66 10.45
C LEU A 452 -8.23 9.22 9.79
N ARG A 453 -8.28 9.00 8.47
CA ARG A 453 -7.09 8.79 7.65
C ARG A 453 -6.91 9.90 6.63
N ILE A 454 -5.65 10.34 6.47
CA ILE A 454 -5.24 11.27 5.42
C ILE A 454 -4.34 10.54 4.42
N ASN A 455 -4.70 10.62 3.14
CA ASN A 455 -3.94 10.02 2.04
C ASN A 455 -3.68 11.03 0.91
N ILE A 456 -2.44 11.14 0.46
CA ILE A 456 -2.00 12.16 -0.48
C ILE A 456 -1.32 11.53 -1.70
N SER A 457 -1.63 12.03 -2.89
CA SER A 457 -0.91 11.68 -4.12
C SER A 457 -0.50 12.92 -4.90
N GLY A 458 0.72 12.96 -5.43
CA GLY A 458 1.18 14.07 -6.27
C GLY A 458 0.45 14.18 -7.63
N CYS A 459 -0.35 13.19 -8.02
CA CYS A 459 -1.16 13.18 -9.24
C CYS A 459 -2.43 12.31 -9.10
N PRO A 460 -3.36 12.33 -10.07
CA PRO A 460 -4.58 11.53 -10.06
C PRO A 460 -4.41 10.01 -10.07
N ASN A 461 -3.20 9.45 -10.24
CA ASN A 461 -3.01 7.99 -10.29
C ASN A 461 -3.29 7.24 -8.97
N SER A 462 -3.43 7.97 -7.87
CA SER A 462 -3.82 7.44 -6.56
C SER A 462 -2.87 6.38 -5.98
N CYS A 463 -1.55 6.59 -6.13
CA CYS A 463 -0.54 5.73 -5.51
C CYS A 463 -0.56 5.78 -3.98
N GLY A 464 -0.90 6.94 -3.41
CA GLY A 464 -1.16 7.10 -1.98
C GLY A 464 -2.59 6.70 -1.58
N GLN A 465 -3.41 6.19 -2.51
CA GLN A 465 -4.77 5.74 -2.25
C GLN A 465 -5.73 6.83 -1.72
N HIS A 466 -5.64 8.04 -2.26
CA HIS A 466 -6.44 9.19 -1.78
C HIS A 466 -7.96 9.04 -1.95
N HIS A 467 -8.43 8.16 -2.83
CA HIS A 467 -9.87 7.97 -3.03
C HIS A 467 -10.58 7.25 -1.87
N VAL A 468 -9.86 6.48 -1.06
CA VAL A 468 -10.46 5.65 0.00
C VAL A 468 -10.12 6.14 1.41
N ALA A 469 -9.55 7.34 1.52
CA ALA A 469 -9.29 7.97 2.81
C ALA A 469 -10.41 8.93 3.18
N ASP A 470 -10.58 9.14 4.47
CA ASP A 470 -11.49 10.14 5.03
C ASP A 470 -11.18 11.52 4.45
N ILE A 471 -9.89 11.87 4.40
CA ILE A 471 -9.39 13.08 3.73
C ILE A 471 -8.36 12.68 2.66
N GLY A 472 -8.74 12.86 1.40
CA GLY A 472 -7.91 12.55 0.25
C GLY A 472 -7.37 13.78 -0.45
N PHE A 473 -6.13 13.74 -0.92
CA PHE A 473 -5.58 14.77 -1.81
C PHE A 473 -4.98 14.18 -3.07
N HIS A 474 -5.22 14.84 -4.20
CA HIS A 474 -4.40 14.65 -5.39
C HIS A 474 -3.92 15.96 -5.99
N GLY A 475 -2.66 15.97 -6.44
CA GLY A 475 -2.02 17.11 -7.07
C GLY A 475 -2.70 17.56 -8.36
N ALA A 476 -2.67 18.86 -8.60
CA ALA A 476 -3.13 19.51 -9.82
C ALA A 476 -2.39 20.85 -10.03
N GLU A 477 -2.07 21.17 -11.29
CA GLU A 477 -1.61 22.51 -11.64
C GLU A 477 -2.77 23.50 -11.49
N ARG A 478 -2.48 24.65 -10.88
CA ARG A 478 -3.35 25.82 -10.83
C ARG A 478 -2.70 26.97 -11.59
N ARG A 479 -3.51 27.96 -11.98
CA ARG A 479 -3.04 29.21 -12.56
C ARG A 479 -3.68 30.38 -11.81
N ALA A 480 -2.86 31.34 -11.41
CA ALA A 480 -3.28 32.56 -10.74
C ALA A 480 -2.32 33.70 -11.08
N HIS A 481 -2.84 34.91 -11.28
CA HIS A 481 -2.04 36.11 -11.60
C HIS A 481 -1.06 35.89 -12.76
N GLY A 482 -1.49 35.14 -13.79
CA GLY A 482 -0.68 34.83 -14.98
C GLY A 482 0.45 33.81 -14.77
N LYS A 483 0.59 33.23 -13.57
CA LYS A 483 1.62 32.22 -13.23
C LYS A 483 1.00 30.86 -12.92
N SER A 484 1.73 29.80 -13.26
CA SER A 484 1.40 28.45 -12.78
C SER A 484 1.77 28.32 -11.32
N ALA A 485 0.98 27.55 -10.58
CA ALA A 485 1.15 27.34 -9.14
C ALA A 485 0.75 25.92 -8.72
N PRO A 486 1.35 25.37 -7.66
CA PRO A 486 1.00 24.05 -7.16
C PRO A 486 -0.34 24.12 -6.42
N GLY A 487 -1.17 23.10 -6.63
CA GLY A 487 -2.43 22.98 -5.92
C GLY A 487 -2.89 21.53 -5.78
N TYR A 488 -3.92 21.35 -4.97
CA TYR A 488 -4.49 20.04 -4.69
C TYR A 488 -6.00 20.07 -4.84
N THR A 489 -6.56 18.96 -5.30
CA THR A 489 -7.98 18.68 -5.17
C THR A 489 -8.18 17.86 -3.90
N MET A 490 -9.02 18.37 -3.00
CA MET A 490 -9.40 17.71 -1.75
C MET A 490 -10.64 16.86 -1.97
N LEU A 491 -10.58 15.62 -1.52
CA LEU A 491 -11.68 14.65 -1.49
C LEU A 491 -12.04 14.34 -0.04
N LEU A 492 -13.33 14.13 0.24
CA LEU A 492 -13.80 13.80 1.59
C LEU A 492 -14.66 12.53 1.59
N GLY A 493 -14.57 11.76 2.68
CA GLY A 493 -15.46 10.63 2.98
C GLY A 493 -15.07 9.29 2.36
N GLY A 494 -13.87 9.11 1.81
CA GLY A 494 -13.47 7.80 1.29
C GLY A 494 -13.44 6.73 2.39
N PHE A 495 -13.83 5.50 2.06
CA PHE A 495 -13.86 4.37 3.00
C PHE A 495 -13.52 3.05 2.31
N VAL A 496 -12.81 2.16 3.00
CA VAL A 496 -12.65 0.76 2.62
C VAL A 496 -12.64 -0.13 3.87
N GLY A 497 -13.49 -1.15 3.86
CA GLY A 497 -13.76 -1.99 5.03
C GLY A 497 -15.07 -2.74 4.82
N GLU A 498 -15.36 -3.75 5.62
CA GLU A 498 -16.67 -4.43 5.69
C GLU A 498 -17.21 -4.94 4.34
N GLU A 499 -16.32 -5.39 3.46
CA GLU A 499 -16.66 -5.81 2.08
C GLU A 499 -17.28 -4.69 1.22
N ARG A 500 -17.00 -3.44 1.54
CA ARG A 500 -17.49 -2.23 0.85
C ARG A 500 -16.37 -1.23 0.62
N VAL A 501 -16.57 -0.39 -0.39
CA VAL A 501 -15.69 0.73 -0.70
C VAL A 501 -16.52 1.93 -1.11
N GLU A 502 -16.16 3.08 -0.59
CA GLU A 502 -16.75 4.36 -0.96
C GLU A 502 -15.62 5.28 -1.37
N PHE A 503 -15.80 5.96 -2.50
CA PHE A 503 -14.81 6.90 -2.99
C PHE A 503 -15.10 8.30 -2.47
N GLY A 504 -14.07 8.97 -1.98
CA GLY A 504 -14.17 10.34 -1.51
C GLY A 504 -14.65 11.28 -2.61
N GLU A 505 -15.57 12.17 -2.26
CA GLU A 505 -16.15 13.13 -3.19
C GLU A 505 -15.37 14.44 -3.15
N ARG A 506 -15.31 15.13 -4.29
CA ARG A 506 -14.56 16.37 -4.41
C ARG A 506 -15.20 17.49 -3.56
N ALA A 507 -14.52 17.87 -2.48
CA ALA A 507 -14.92 19.00 -1.64
C ALA A 507 -14.53 20.34 -2.28
N THR A 508 -13.25 20.54 -2.59
CA THR A 508 -12.75 21.79 -3.18
C THR A 508 -11.37 21.61 -3.84
N ARG A 509 -10.87 22.67 -4.48
CA ARG A 509 -9.47 22.79 -4.91
C ARG A 509 -8.79 23.89 -4.11
N LEU A 510 -7.54 23.69 -3.75
CA LEU A 510 -6.78 24.58 -2.87
C LEU A 510 -5.39 24.86 -3.45
N PRO A 511 -4.83 26.06 -3.24
CA PRO A 511 -3.40 26.27 -3.30
C PRO A 511 -2.66 25.29 -2.39
N ALA A 512 -1.46 24.85 -2.78
CA ALA A 512 -0.68 23.91 -1.96
C ALA A 512 -0.44 24.39 -0.53
N LYS A 513 -0.17 25.69 -0.35
CA LYS A 513 0.08 26.32 0.95
C LYS A 513 -1.17 26.51 1.81
N ALA A 514 -2.37 26.43 1.24
CA ALA A 514 -3.64 26.53 1.96
C ALA A 514 -4.22 25.14 2.35
N ALA A 515 -3.70 24.06 1.76
CA ALA A 515 -4.20 22.70 2.02
C ALA A 515 -4.07 22.25 3.48
N PRO A 516 -2.97 22.53 4.22
CA PRO A 516 -2.88 22.19 5.65
C PRO A 516 -3.97 22.85 6.50
N GLN A 517 -4.24 24.14 6.26
CA GLN A 517 -5.28 24.87 6.98
C GLN A 517 -6.68 24.30 6.73
N ALA A 518 -6.95 23.85 5.50
CA ALA A 518 -8.21 23.17 5.18
C ALA A 518 -8.38 21.85 5.94
N VAL A 519 -7.28 21.08 6.13
CA VAL A 519 -7.30 19.88 6.98
C VAL A 519 -7.63 20.24 8.41
N VAL A 520 -6.93 21.22 9.00
CA VAL A 520 -7.20 21.68 10.37
C VAL A 520 -8.66 22.07 10.54
N GLN A 521 -9.24 22.83 9.60
CA GLN A 521 -10.64 23.23 9.68
C GLN A 521 -11.58 22.01 9.71
N VAL A 522 -11.40 21.04 8.81
CA VAL A 522 -12.23 19.83 8.75
C VAL A 522 -12.05 18.97 10.01
N VAL A 523 -10.82 18.73 10.43
CA VAL A 523 -10.51 17.89 11.59
C VAL A 523 -11.05 18.52 12.88
N ARG A 524 -10.94 19.85 13.02
CA ARG A 524 -11.51 20.59 14.16
C ARG A 524 -13.03 20.47 14.20
N GLN A 525 -13.70 20.78 13.09
CA GLN A 525 -15.17 20.67 13.03
C GLN A 525 -15.63 19.25 13.35
N PHE A 526 -15.00 18.22 12.78
CA PHE A 526 -15.31 16.83 13.14
C PHE A 526 -15.07 16.55 14.62
N ASN A 527 -13.91 16.93 15.16
CA ASN A 527 -13.59 16.65 16.56
C ASN A 527 -14.55 17.33 17.54
N ASP A 528 -14.98 18.56 17.23
CA ASP A 528 -15.84 19.37 18.09
C ASP A 528 -17.32 18.98 17.98
N GLU A 529 -17.76 18.53 16.81
CA GLU A 529 -19.18 18.27 16.53
C GLU A 529 -19.57 16.79 16.57
N ARG A 530 -18.62 15.85 16.50
CA ARG A 530 -18.93 14.42 16.42
C ARG A 530 -19.66 13.91 17.66
N LEU A 531 -20.67 13.09 17.43
CA LEU A 531 -21.34 12.35 18.48
C LEU A 531 -20.48 11.15 18.92
N ALA A 532 -20.77 10.60 20.10
CA ALA A 532 -20.05 9.44 20.61
C ALA A 532 -20.15 8.25 19.65
N GLY A 533 -19.01 7.76 19.16
CA GLY A 533 -18.93 6.65 18.21
C GLY A 533 -19.34 7.00 16.77
N GLU A 534 -19.56 8.27 16.46
CA GLU A 534 -19.91 8.70 15.10
C GLU A 534 -18.68 8.59 14.18
N SER A 535 -18.88 7.96 13.02
CA SER A 535 -17.87 7.90 11.97
C SER A 535 -17.75 9.26 11.27
N PHE A 536 -16.60 9.50 10.62
CA PHE A 536 -16.40 10.74 9.87
C PHE A 536 -17.46 10.97 8.79
N ARG A 537 -17.84 9.92 8.05
CA ARG A 537 -18.91 10.02 7.05
C ARG A 537 -20.28 10.26 7.68
N GLY A 538 -20.59 9.60 8.79
CA GLY A 538 -21.82 9.87 9.54
C GLY A 538 -21.93 11.34 9.97
N TRP A 539 -20.81 11.91 10.43
CA TRP A 539 -20.72 13.34 10.74
C TRP A 539 -20.92 14.21 9.50
N ILE A 540 -20.25 13.92 8.37
CA ILE A 540 -20.43 14.68 7.12
C ILE A 540 -21.91 14.69 6.71
N ASP A 541 -22.57 13.53 6.69
CA ASP A 541 -23.96 13.41 6.25
C ASP A 541 -24.89 14.23 7.16
N ARG A 542 -24.64 14.22 8.47
CA ARG A 542 -25.38 15.02 9.45
C ARG A 542 -25.10 16.52 9.34
N SER A 543 -23.85 16.91 9.05
CA SER A 543 -23.41 18.32 8.94
C SER A 543 -23.72 18.95 7.57
N GLY A 544 -24.67 18.37 6.82
CA GLY A 544 -25.15 18.95 5.55
C GLY A 544 -24.38 18.52 4.31
N GLY A 545 -23.54 17.49 4.42
CA GLY A 545 -22.84 16.84 3.31
C GLY A 545 -21.58 17.56 2.82
N ILE A 546 -20.85 16.88 1.93
CA ILE A 546 -19.54 17.33 1.41
C ILE A 546 -19.65 18.66 0.65
N ALA A 547 -20.77 18.94 -0.01
CA ALA A 547 -20.99 20.20 -0.71
C ALA A 547 -20.98 21.41 0.22
N THR A 548 -21.54 21.26 1.43
CA THR A 548 -21.59 22.33 2.45
C THR A 548 -20.19 22.62 2.97
N LEU A 549 -19.44 21.59 3.39
CA LEU A 549 -18.04 21.71 3.81
C LEU A 549 -17.18 22.30 2.68
N GLY A 550 -17.36 21.82 1.45
CA GLY A 550 -16.65 22.32 0.27
C GLY A 550 -16.87 23.82 0.03
N ALA A 551 -18.08 24.33 0.26
CA ALA A 551 -18.38 25.76 0.14
C ALA A 551 -17.66 26.60 1.20
N GLU A 552 -17.52 26.09 2.42
CA GLU A 552 -16.74 26.76 3.47
C GLU A 552 -15.24 26.77 3.17
N LEU A 553 -14.70 25.61 2.80
CA LEU A 553 -13.28 25.45 2.47
C LEU A 553 -12.87 26.24 1.23
N LYS A 554 -13.82 26.54 0.33
CA LYS A 554 -13.57 27.40 -0.84
C LYS A 554 -13.11 28.82 -0.46
N LYS A 555 -13.35 29.28 0.77
CA LYS A 555 -12.80 30.54 1.28
C LYS A 555 -11.26 30.54 1.33
N LEU A 556 -10.65 29.35 1.39
CA LEU A 556 -9.20 29.15 1.35
C LEU A 556 -8.64 29.01 -0.07
N ASP A 557 -9.50 28.95 -1.11
CA ASP A 557 -9.07 28.91 -2.52
C ASP A 557 -8.73 30.31 -3.03
N HIS A 558 -7.71 30.91 -2.43
CA HIS A 558 -7.21 32.24 -2.78
C HIS A 558 -5.71 32.20 -3.01
N PHE A 559 -5.27 32.72 -4.15
CA PHE A 559 -3.85 32.97 -4.43
C PHE A 559 -3.55 34.46 -4.20
N PRO A 560 -2.67 34.81 -3.23
CA PRO A 560 -2.15 36.17 -3.12
C PRO A 560 -1.37 36.55 -4.37
N THR A 561 -1.14 37.85 -4.59
CA THR A 561 -0.25 38.27 -5.69
C THR A 561 1.16 37.68 -5.48
N PRO A 562 1.94 37.44 -6.56
CA PRO A 562 3.29 36.92 -6.43
C PRO A 562 4.22 37.79 -5.56
N GLU A 563 3.92 39.08 -5.42
CA GLU A 563 4.62 40.01 -4.55
C GLU A 563 4.22 39.86 -3.07
N GLU A 564 2.94 39.60 -2.79
CA GLU A 564 2.41 39.44 -1.43
C GLU A 564 2.67 38.05 -0.85
N GLY A 565 2.65 37.01 -1.70
CA GLY A 565 2.80 35.62 -1.28
C GLY A 565 3.59 34.80 -2.29
N PRO A 566 4.89 35.07 -2.48
CA PRO A 566 5.73 34.35 -3.45
C PRO A 566 5.72 32.83 -3.21
N ASP A 567 5.64 32.39 -1.96
CA ASP A 567 5.65 30.96 -1.58
C ASP A 567 4.44 30.18 -2.09
N PHE A 568 3.32 30.83 -2.45
CA PHE A 568 2.17 30.17 -3.07
C PHE A 568 2.47 29.69 -4.50
N TYR A 569 3.58 30.16 -5.07
CA TYR A 569 4.05 29.83 -6.41
C TYR A 569 5.28 28.92 -6.38
N VAL A 570 5.62 28.37 -5.22
CA VAL A 570 6.73 27.42 -5.01
C VAL A 570 6.14 26.16 -4.38
N ASP A 571 6.45 24.99 -4.92
CA ASP A 571 5.99 23.74 -4.30
C ASP A 571 6.74 23.47 -3.00
N TYR A 572 6.26 22.52 -2.20
CA TYR A 572 7.00 22.10 -1.01
C TYR A 572 8.36 21.51 -1.40
N ASP A 573 9.38 21.74 -0.56
CA ASP A 573 10.75 21.21 -0.75
C ASP A 573 11.47 21.67 -2.04
N GLU A 574 10.90 22.63 -2.78
CA GLU A 574 11.52 23.25 -3.96
C GLU A 574 12.03 24.66 -3.65
N THR A 575 13.08 25.10 -4.36
CA THR A 575 13.65 26.46 -4.20
C THR A 575 13.27 27.42 -5.33
N GLY A 576 12.70 26.90 -6.43
CA GLY A 576 12.39 27.66 -7.65
C GLY A 576 10.88 27.87 -7.85
N PRO A 577 10.50 28.76 -8.78
CA PRO A 577 9.09 28.93 -9.15
C PRO A 577 8.53 27.62 -9.69
N TYR A 578 7.27 27.34 -9.38
CA TYR A 578 6.59 26.14 -9.81
C TYR A 578 6.51 26.03 -11.33
N ALA A 579 6.95 24.89 -11.83
CA ALA A 579 6.78 24.47 -13.22
C ALA A 579 6.13 23.08 -13.24
N ALA A 580 5.04 22.94 -14.02
CA ALA A 580 4.40 21.66 -14.22
C ALA A 580 5.23 20.80 -15.20
N GLU A 581 6.32 20.20 -14.73
CA GLU A 581 7.09 19.28 -15.56
C GLU A 581 6.59 17.86 -15.30
N VAL A 582 5.68 17.37 -16.14
CA VAL A 582 5.24 15.98 -16.12
C VAL A 582 6.03 15.24 -17.19
N GLY A 583 6.89 14.31 -16.77
CA GLY A 583 7.71 13.50 -17.65
C GLY A 583 6.97 12.31 -18.25
N GLU A 584 7.67 11.51 -19.06
CA GLU A 584 7.08 10.32 -19.66
C GLU A 584 6.73 9.26 -18.61
N SER A 585 5.57 8.65 -18.81
CA SER A 585 5.04 7.66 -17.89
C SER A 585 5.62 6.27 -18.18
N GLU A 586 6.15 5.65 -17.13
CA GLU A 586 6.56 4.25 -17.14
C GLU A 586 5.52 3.36 -16.42
N CYS A 587 4.67 3.96 -15.58
CA CYS A 587 3.78 3.25 -14.66
C CYS A 587 2.28 3.40 -15.00
N ALA A 588 1.94 4.33 -15.89
CA ALA A 588 0.55 4.70 -16.21
C ALA A 588 0.30 5.17 -17.66
N VAL A 589 1.25 5.08 -18.62
CA VAL A 589 0.83 5.08 -20.04
C VAL A 589 0.02 3.85 -20.19
#